data_AF-A0AAW5YZB0-F1
#
_entry.id   AF-A0AAW5YZB0-F1
#
_cell.length_a   1.000
_cell.length_b   1.000
_cell.length_c   1.000
_cell.angle_alpha   90.00
_cell.angle_beta   90.00
_cell.angle_gamma   90.00
#
_symmetry.space_group_name_H-M   'P 1'
#
loop_
_entity.id
_entity.type
_entity.pdbx_description
1 polymer ?
#
loop_
_entity_poly.entity_id
_entity_poly.type
_entity_poly.pdbx_seq_one_letter_code
_entity_poly.pdbx_strand_id
1 'polypeptide(L)' 'LSQAVWAGFRRPRGNLVAQSLAAHGSNPLAATLRGRRVSRIAVHPARQREGTGRQLIVGALQYTHDLDYLSVSFGYT' A
#
# COMPACT_ATOMS: atom_id res chain seq x y z
N LEU A 1 12.15 3.10 14.89
CA LEU A 1 10.66 2.98 14.97
C LEU A 1 10.15 1.65 14.41
N SER A 2 10.54 1.24 13.19
CA SER A 2 10.07 -0.02 12.55
C SER A 2 10.13 -1.26 13.44
N GLN A 3 11.29 -1.55 14.05
CA GLN A 3 11.45 -2.71 14.92
C GLN A 3 10.51 -2.72 16.13
N ALA A 4 10.20 -1.54 16.70
CA ALA A 4 9.27 -1.44 17.83
C ALA A 4 7.81 -1.66 17.41
N VAL A 5 7.47 -1.38 16.15
CA VAL A 5 6.16 -1.74 15.56
C VAL A 5 6.11 -3.25 15.31
N TRP A 6 7.18 -3.82 14.73
CA TRP A 6 7.31 -5.27 14.52
C TRP A 6 7.23 -6.07 15.82
N ALA A 7 7.89 -5.62 16.87
CA ALA A 7 7.85 -6.24 18.20
C ALA A 7 6.54 -5.95 18.98
N GLY A 8 5.59 -5.20 18.41
CA GLY A 8 4.30 -4.90 19.05
C GLY A 8 4.32 -3.83 20.15
N PHE A 9 5.45 -3.16 20.41
CA PHE A 9 5.57 -2.13 21.45
C PHE A 9 4.99 -0.76 21.05
N ARG A 10 4.81 -0.48 19.75
CA ARG A 10 4.35 0.83 19.25
C ARG A 10 3.31 0.67 18.14
N ARG A 11 2.28 1.52 18.15
CA ARG A 11 1.26 1.63 17.08
C ARG A 11 0.98 3.10 16.72
N PRO A 12 1.90 3.80 16.03
CA PRO A 12 1.74 5.21 15.66
C PRO A 12 0.60 5.44 14.67
N ARG A 13 0.07 6.67 14.59
CA ARG A 13 -0.98 7.03 13.60
C ARG A 13 -0.41 7.11 12.17
N GLY A 14 -1.23 6.82 11.16
CA GLY A 14 -0.86 6.89 9.74
C GLY A 14 -0.16 5.63 9.22
N ASN A 15 0.33 5.65 7.97
CA ASN A 15 1.17 4.59 7.37
C ASN A 15 0.64 3.15 7.52
N LEU A 16 -0.68 2.96 7.39
CA LEU A 16 -1.38 1.70 7.68
C LEU A 16 -0.68 0.46 7.14
N VAL A 17 -0.39 0.42 5.83
CA VAL A 17 0.19 -0.78 5.20
C VAL A 17 1.65 -0.99 5.61
N ALA A 18 2.47 0.07 5.67
CA ALA A 18 3.87 -0.06 6.11
C ALA A 18 3.96 -0.62 7.54
N GLN A 19 3.08 -0.16 8.44
CA GLN A 19 2.99 -0.69 9.79
C GLN A 19 2.43 -2.12 9.82
N SER A 20 1.44 -2.44 8.97
CA SER A 20 0.89 -3.80 8.86
C SER A 20 1.95 -4.80 8.38
N LEU A 21 2.80 -4.41 7.41
CA LEU A 21 3.93 -5.21 6.96
C LEU A 21 4.94 -5.48 8.08
N ALA A 22 5.23 -4.48 8.92
CA ALA A 22 6.10 -4.68 10.08
C ALA A 22 5.41 -5.50 11.20
N ALA A 23 4.16 -5.22 11.53
CA ALA A 23 3.46 -5.84 12.67
C ALA A 23 3.02 -7.29 12.41
N HIS A 24 2.79 -7.66 11.15
CA HIS A 24 2.28 -8.99 10.78
C HIS A 24 3.19 -9.76 9.82
N GLY A 25 4.18 -9.10 9.22
CA GLY A 25 5.20 -9.73 8.39
C GLY A 25 6.41 -10.19 9.20
N SER A 26 7.32 -10.91 8.54
CA SER A 26 8.52 -11.47 9.17
C SER A 26 9.73 -10.52 9.18
N ASN A 27 9.65 -9.34 8.56
CA ASN A 27 10.78 -8.43 8.41
C ASN A 27 10.67 -7.22 9.38
N PRO A 28 11.55 -7.11 10.41
CA PRO A 28 11.54 -6.00 11.36
C PRO A 28 11.78 -4.61 10.74
N LEU A 29 12.33 -4.57 9.53
CA LEU A 29 12.62 -3.35 8.77
C LEU A 29 11.56 -3.04 7.70
N ALA A 30 10.48 -3.82 7.60
CA ALA A 30 9.49 -3.62 6.53
C ALA A 30 8.87 -2.21 6.52
N ALA A 31 8.68 -1.57 7.68
CA ALA A 31 8.14 -0.21 7.75
C ALA A 31 9.16 0.89 7.40
N THR A 32 10.39 0.53 7.03
CA THR A 32 11.39 1.47 6.49
C THR A 32 11.27 1.65 4.98
N LEU A 33 10.61 0.70 4.30
CA LEU A 33 10.34 0.79 2.87
C LEU A 33 9.37 1.93 2.56
N ARG A 34 9.64 2.64 1.48
CA ARG A 34 8.87 3.78 0.97
C ARG A 34 7.82 3.26 0.00
N GLY A 35 6.56 3.32 0.40
CA GLY A 35 5.46 2.91 -0.47
C GLY A 35 4.37 3.97 -0.60
N ARG A 36 3.59 3.88 -1.67
CA ARG A 36 2.30 4.59 -1.79
C ARG A 36 1.16 3.61 -1.60
N ARG A 37 0.08 4.09 -0.99
CA ARG A 37 -1.15 3.31 -0.82
C ARG A 37 -2.23 3.86 -1.73
N VAL A 38 -2.85 2.99 -2.52
CA VAL A 38 -4.10 3.29 -3.22
C VAL A 38 -5.18 3.48 -2.15
N SER A 39 -5.60 4.73 -1.93
CA SER A 39 -6.67 5.03 -0.97
C SER A 39 -8.05 4.82 -1.57
N ARG A 40 -8.20 5.05 -2.88
CA ARG A 40 -9.42 4.83 -3.65
C ARG A 40 -9.05 4.67 -5.12
N ILE A 41 -9.74 3.78 -5.81
CA ILE A 41 -9.76 3.68 -7.26
C ILE A 41 -11.20 3.46 -7.68
N ALA A 42 -11.62 4.09 -8.78
CA ALA A 42 -12.97 3.96 -9.32
C ALA A 42 -12.92 4.05 -10.84
N VAL A 43 -13.76 3.26 -11.49
CA VAL A 43 -14.02 3.31 -12.93
C VAL A 43 -15.51 3.52 -13.11
N HIS A 44 -15.89 4.44 -13.99
CA HIS A 44 -17.30 4.71 -14.29
C HIS A 44 -18.04 3.40 -14.65
N PRO A 45 -19.25 3.13 -14.12
CA PRO A 45 -19.93 1.84 -14.31
C PRO A 45 -20.08 1.41 -15.77
N ALA A 46 -20.40 2.36 -16.66
CA ALA A 46 -20.55 2.11 -18.09
C ALA A 46 -19.25 1.76 -18.84
N ARG A 47 -18.08 1.81 -18.17
CA ARG A 47 -16.75 1.56 -18.76
C ARG A 47 -15.96 0.49 -17.98
N GLN A 48 -16.63 -0.28 -17.13
CA GLN A 48 -15.98 -1.35 -16.36
C GLN A 48 -15.56 -2.51 -17.28
N ARG A 49 -14.58 -3.30 -16.83
CA ARG A 49 -14.02 -4.46 -17.56
C ARG A 49 -13.33 -4.14 -18.90
N GLU A 50 -13.12 -2.87 -19.22
CA GLU A 50 -12.35 -2.42 -20.40
C GLU A 50 -10.85 -2.23 -20.13
N GLY A 51 -10.38 -2.52 -18.92
CA GLY A 51 -8.96 -2.37 -18.55
C GLY A 51 -8.56 -0.99 -17.99
N THR A 52 -9.48 -0.01 -17.96
CA THR A 52 -9.23 1.34 -17.41
C THR A 52 -8.65 1.32 -16.00
N GLY A 53 -9.17 0.47 -15.11
CA GLY A 53 -8.64 0.34 -13.75
C GLY A 53 -7.17 -0.08 -13.71
N ARG A 54 -6.77 -1.00 -14.59
CA ARG A 54 -5.36 -1.41 -14.74
C ARG A 54 -4.52 -0.26 -15.29
N GLN A 55 -5.02 0.46 -16.28
CA GLN A 55 -4.32 1.61 -16.86
C GLN A 55 -4.07 2.71 -15.83
N LEU A 56 -5.03 2.98 -14.92
CA LEU A 56 -4.83 3.91 -13.81
C LEU A 56 -3.68 3.48 -12.89
N ILE A 57 -3.56 2.18 -12.59
CA ILE A 57 -2.45 1.66 -11.78
C ILE A 57 -1.12 1.76 -12.54
N VAL A 58 -1.08 1.40 -13.82
CA VAL A 58 0.12 1.53 -14.66
C VAL A 58 0.56 2.99 -14.74
N GLY A 59 -0.37 3.92 -14.94
CA GLY A 59 -0.09 5.36 -14.91
C GLY A 59 0.44 5.81 -13.55
N ALA A 60 -0.10 5.29 -12.44
CA ALA A 60 0.42 5.61 -11.11
C ALA A 60 1.87 5.15 -10.93
N LEU A 61 2.25 3.98 -11.47
CA LEU A 61 3.62 3.45 -11.40
C LEU A 61 4.64 4.32 -12.15
N GLN A 62 4.22 5.06 -13.18
CA GLN A 62 5.09 6.02 -13.86
C GLN A 62 5.51 7.19 -12.95
N TYR A 63 4.87 7.39 -11.80
CA TYR A 63 5.24 8.44 -10.83
C TYR A 63 5.81 7.86 -9.53
N THR A 64 6.27 6.61 -9.52
CA THR A 64 6.79 5.94 -8.32
C THR A 64 8.27 5.60 -8.40
N HIS A 65 9.08 6.45 -9.05
CA HIS A 65 10.51 6.18 -9.29
C HIS A 65 11.36 5.97 -8.00
N ASP A 66 10.98 6.57 -6.87
CA ASP A 66 11.70 6.46 -5.58
C ASP A 66 10.95 5.64 -4.51
N LEU A 67 10.08 4.73 -4.94
CA LEU A 67 9.25 3.93 -4.05
C LEU A 67 9.53 2.44 -4.24
N ASP A 68 9.59 1.73 -3.13
CA ASP A 68 9.80 0.29 -3.07
C ASP A 68 8.54 -0.48 -3.51
N TYR A 69 7.34 0.08 -3.28
CA TYR A 69 6.08 -0.59 -3.64
C TYR A 69 4.86 0.34 -3.77
N LEU A 70 3.85 -0.17 -4.47
CA LEU A 70 2.47 0.32 -4.43
C LEU A 70 1.61 -0.70 -3.67
N SER A 71 0.73 -0.24 -2.78
CA SER A 71 -0.07 -1.11 -1.91
C SER A 71 -1.54 -0.75 -1.88
N VAL A 72 -2.36 -1.69 -1.42
CA VAL A 72 -3.78 -1.50 -1.14
C VAL A 72 -4.16 -2.27 0.13
N SER A 73 -5.23 -1.84 0.79
CA SER A 73 -5.94 -2.62 1.81
C SER A 73 -7.42 -2.49 1.47
N PHE A 74 -8.10 -3.63 1.31
CA PHE A 74 -9.48 -3.74 0.89
C PHE A 74 -10.16 -4.85 1.67
N GLY A 75 -11.49 -4.78 1.81
CA GLY A 75 -12.26 -5.90 2.36
C GLY A 75 -12.26 -7.04 1.36
N TYR A 76 -11.94 -8.26 1.82
CA TYR A 76 -12.01 -9.44 0.98
C TYR A 76 -13.46 -9.72 0.58
N THR A 77 -13.70 -9.93 -0.71
CA THR A 77 -15.02 -10.17 -1.33
C THR A 77 -14.91 -11.33 -2.29
#